data_AF-A0A6M3KZV0-F1
#
_entry.id   AF-A0A6M3KZV0-F1
#
_cell.length_a   1.000
_cell.length_b   1.000
_cell.length_c   1.000
_cell.angle_alpha   90.00
_cell.angle_beta   90.00
_cell.angle_gamma   90.00
#
_symmetry.space_group_name_H-M   'P 1'
#
loop_
_entity.id
_entity.type
_entity.pdbx_description
1 polymer ?
#
loop_
_entity_poly.entity_id
_entity_poly.type
_entity_poly.pdbx_seq_one_letter_code
_entity_poly.pdbx_strand_id
1 'polypeptide(L)'
;MVDKDELRAKLHEAQQPYLERNKERLDRIKPLWDKYQINVPDFNNLDPYIQIVDGNKELLDLLFYGRMIISSFPFSGAVGRRIHYLVRNKSDDYILGLVVLMSDLTIPIRDKHIGWDRKQMWKRMNYLMNVHLAISTPPLSQYLTGKLTALSVESKEIQEYFQKKYGHPLAAMTCTSLFGKSSVYNRLQGYEYLGLTKGHSVALVPVEIKDKMREDFKREKGKHSEVYYNEDGTIKNSYGVVKGFQKLQKYYDVKQTENQRGTYCIPLADNYKEFLRGETDDLVQFNYPTFEELTTYWKERWLTGRIERLKAGVVS
;
A
#
# COMPACT_ATOMS: atom_id res chain seq x y z
N MET A 1 23.20 -3.19 -6.11
CA MET A 1 21.88 -3.51 -5.54
C MET A 1 22.08 -4.67 -4.59
N VAL A 2 21.47 -4.63 -3.40
CA VAL A 2 21.40 -5.79 -2.51
C VAL A 2 20.71 -6.93 -3.27
N ASP A 3 21.19 -8.15 -3.10
CA ASP A 3 20.57 -9.32 -3.71
C ASP A 3 19.10 -9.46 -3.24
N LYS A 4 18.21 -9.96 -4.12
CA LYS A 4 16.77 -10.00 -3.82
C LYS A 4 16.47 -10.96 -2.65
N ASP A 5 17.19 -12.07 -2.56
CA ASP A 5 17.01 -13.05 -1.50
C ASP A 5 17.63 -12.55 -0.19
N GLU A 6 18.77 -11.86 -0.26
CA GLU A 6 19.33 -11.15 0.89
C GLU A 6 18.35 -10.11 1.46
N LEU A 7 17.73 -9.28 0.61
CA LEU A 7 16.74 -8.30 1.05
C LEU A 7 15.49 -8.97 1.64
N ARG A 8 15.02 -10.08 1.06
CA ARG A 8 13.90 -10.85 1.62
C ARG A 8 14.23 -11.37 3.02
N ALA A 9 15.42 -11.93 3.23
CA ALA A 9 15.84 -12.42 4.53
C ALA A 9 15.84 -11.31 5.58
N LYS A 10 16.42 -10.14 5.26
CA LYS A 10 16.42 -8.97 6.16
C LYS A 10 15.01 -8.47 6.50
N LEU A 11 14.11 -8.45 5.51
CA LEU A 11 12.73 -8.03 5.73
C LEU A 11 11.94 -9.03 6.58
N HIS A 12 12.20 -10.33 6.39
CA HIS A 12 11.62 -11.39 7.21
C HIS A 12 12.10 -11.30 8.66
N GLU A 13 13.39 -11.07 8.89
CA GLU A 13 13.97 -10.81 10.20
C GLU A 13 13.34 -9.56 10.85
N ALA A 14 13.24 -8.46 10.11
CA ALA A 14 12.62 -7.22 10.58
C ALA A 14 11.11 -7.36 10.90
N GLN A 15 10.43 -8.38 10.37
CA GLN A 15 9.03 -8.68 10.65
C GLN A 15 8.84 -9.52 11.93
N GLN A 16 9.83 -10.32 12.35
CA GLN A 16 9.69 -11.24 13.49
C GLN A 16 9.24 -10.56 14.79
N PRO A 17 9.83 -9.44 15.23
CA PRO A 17 9.41 -8.79 16.47
C PRO A 17 7.95 -8.32 16.42
N TYR A 18 7.43 -8.00 15.23
CA TYR A 18 6.02 -7.61 15.07
C TYR A 18 5.09 -8.83 15.17
N LEU A 19 5.49 -9.98 14.66
CA LEU A 19 4.74 -11.23 14.80
C LEU A 19 4.66 -11.66 16.26
N GLU A 20 5.80 -11.65 16.96
CA GLU A 20 5.89 -11.99 18.39
C GLU A 20 5.01 -11.07 19.25
N ARG A 21 5.14 -9.75 19.08
CA ARG A 21 4.32 -8.75 19.81
C ARG A 21 2.82 -8.89 19.58
N ASN A 22 2.41 -9.51 18.47
CA ASN A 22 0.99 -9.66 18.11
C ASN A 22 0.51 -11.11 18.15
N LYS A 23 1.30 -12.05 18.68
CA LYS A 23 1.01 -13.48 18.64
C LYS A 23 -0.39 -13.82 19.15
N GLU A 24 -0.76 -13.35 20.35
CA GLU A 24 -2.08 -13.61 20.93
C GLU A 24 -3.23 -13.07 20.05
N ARG A 25 -3.03 -11.91 19.42
CA ARG A 25 -4.02 -11.33 18.49
C ARG A 25 -4.11 -12.16 17.22
N LEU A 26 -2.98 -12.62 16.68
CA LEU A 26 -2.95 -13.46 15.49
C LEU A 26 -3.64 -14.81 15.76
N ASP A 27 -3.32 -15.47 16.87
CA ASP A 27 -3.91 -16.74 17.27
C ASP A 27 -5.44 -16.63 17.42
N ARG A 28 -5.94 -15.52 17.96
CA ARG A 28 -7.38 -15.24 18.06
C ARG A 28 -8.07 -15.08 16.71
N ILE A 29 -7.42 -14.45 15.73
CA ILE A 29 -8.02 -14.15 14.42
C ILE A 29 -7.91 -15.34 13.46
N LYS A 30 -6.90 -16.20 13.66
CA LYS A 30 -6.60 -17.34 12.77
C LYS A 30 -7.82 -18.19 12.41
N PRO A 31 -8.70 -18.62 13.34
CA PRO A 31 -9.86 -19.45 12.98
C PRO A 31 -10.81 -18.76 12.00
N LEU A 32 -10.99 -17.45 12.15
CA LEU A 32 -11.80 -16.65 11.24
C LEU A 32 -11.14 -16.51 9.86
N TRP A 33 -9.82 -16.30 9.82
CA TRP A 33 -9.09 -16.26 8.56
C TRP A 33 -9.17 -17.60 7.82
N ASP A 34 -8.92 -18.70 8.50
CA ASP A 34 -8.93 -20.05 7.93
C ASP A 34 -10.31 -20.38 7.33
N LYS A 35 -11.41 -19.97 7.99
CA LYS A 35 -12.78 -20.13 7.50
C LYS A 35 -12.93 -19.60 6.06
N TYR A 36 -12.33 -18.45 5.74
CA TYR A 36 -12.45 -17.81 4.41
C TYR A 36 -11.34 -18.19 3.43
N GLN A 37 -10.33 -18.96 3.85
CA GLN A 37 -9.14 -19.27 3.02
C GLN A 37 -8.94 -20.75 2.75
N ILE A 38 -9.79 -21.63 3.32
CA ILE A 38 -9.68 -23.08 3.18
C ILE A 38 -9.95 -23.58 1.76
N ASN A 39 -10.96 -23.05 1.07
CA ASN A 39 -11.40 -23.52 -0.24
C ASN A 39 -11.00 -22.51 -1.31
N VAL A 40 -9.90 -22.78 -2.03
CA VAL A 40 -9.46 -21.95 -3.16
C VAL A 40 -10.60 -21.89 -4.20
N PRO A 41 -10.99 -20.70 -4.67
CA PRO A 41 -12.12 -20.54 -5.57
C PRO A 41 -11.84 -21.14 -6.96
N ASP A 42 -12.90 -21.52 -7.68
CA ASP A 42 -12.80 -21.86 -9.10
C ASP A 42 -12.55 -20.58 -9.92
N PHE A 43 -11.34 -20.47 -10.46
CA PHE A 43 -10.91 -19.33 -11.25
C PHE A 43 -11.66 -19.17 -12.58
N ASN A 44 -12.36 -20.19 -13.08
CA ASN A 44 -13.21 -20.05 -14.26
C ASN A 44 -14.51 -19.29 -13.95
N ASN A 45 -14.93 -19.24 -12.67
CA ASN A 45 -16.18 -18.63 -12.24
C ASN A 45 -15.99 -17.68 -11.05
N LEU A 46 -14.95 -16.84 -11.12
CA LEU A 46 -14.76 -15.77 -10.13
C LEU A 46 -15.74 -14.62 -10.37
N ASP A 47 -16.34 -14.11 -9.30
CA ASP A 47 -17.09 -12.85 -9.28
C ASP A 47 -16.55 -11.95 -8.15
N PRO A 48 -15.40 -11.27 -8.39
CA PRO A 48 -14.78 -10.38 -7.42
C PRO A 48 -15.62 -9.13 -7.10
N TYR A 49 -15.57 -8.69 -5.84
CA TYR A 49 -16.10 -7.41 -5.38
C TYR A 49 -15.17 -6.72 -4.38
N ILE A 50 -15.31 -5.40 -4.25
CA ILE A 50 -14.61 -4.60 -3.23
C ILE A 50 -15.44 -4.58 -1.95
N GLN A 51 -14.83 -4.98 -0.83
CA GLN A 51 -15.41 -4.88 0.49
C GLN A 51 -14.62 -3.88 1.33
N ILE A 52 -15.18 -2.68 1.52
CA ILE A 52 -14.63 -1.67 2.43
C ILE A 52 -14.63 -2.22 3.86
N VAL A 53 -13.49 -2.13 4.55
CA VAL A 53 -13.37 -2.65 5.94
C VAL A 53 -13.47 -1.56 7.01
N ASP A 54 -13.46 -0.29 6.62
CA ASP A 54 -13.51 0.82 7.57
C ASP A 54 -14.75 0.74 8.47
N GLY A 55 -14.55 0.87 9.78
CA GLY A 55 -15.63 0.80 10.78
C GLY A 55 -16.08 -0.62 11.12
N ASN A 56 -15.57 -1.66 10.44
CA ASN A 56 -15.88 -3.05 10.75
C ASN A 56 -14.69 -3.74 11.44
N LYS A 57 -14.85 -4.06 12.73
CA LYS A 57 -13.79 -4.66 13.55
C LYS A 57 -13.33 -6.03 13.03
N GLU A 58 -14.27 -6.86 12.60
CA GLU A 58 -13.97 -8.20 12.09
C GLU A 58 -13.16 -8.14 10.79
N LEU A 59 -13.59 -7.30 9.84
CA LEU A 59 -12.89 -7.12 8.57
C LEU A 59 -11.52 -6.46 8.76
N LEU A 60 -11.38 -5.54 9.72
CA LEU A 60 -10.09 -4.97 10.11
C LEU A 60 -9.15 -6.02 10.70
N ASP A 61 -9.68 -6.96 11.49
CA ASP A 61 -8.91 -8.09 12.03
C ASP A 61 -8.46 -9.04 10.90
N LEU A 62 -9.32 -9.34 9.92
CA LEU A 62 -8.95 -10.11 8.72
C LEU A 62 -7.85 -9.42 7.90
N LEU A 63 -8.01 -8.13 7.60
CA LEU A 63 -6.99 -7.34 6.90
C LEU A 63 -5.67 -7.34 7.67
N PHE A 64 -5.73 -7.14 8.99
CA PHE A 64 -4.55 -7.15 9.85
C PHE A 64 -3.85 -8.51 9.81
N TYR A 65 -4.58 -9.60 10.00
CA TYR A 65 -4.03 -10.95 10.00
C TYR A 65 -3.38 -11.29 8.66
N GLY A 66 -4.11 -11.08 7.55
CA GLY A 66 -3.61 -11.32 6.20
C GLY A 66 -2.37 -10.49 5.87
N ARG A 67 -2.36 -9.21 6.27
CA ARG A 67 -1.18 -8.35 6.10
C ARG A 67 0.02 -8.92 6.85
N MET A 68 -0.16 -9.36 8.11
CA MET A 68 0.94 -9.82 8.96
C MET A 68 1.61 -11.08 8.41
N ILE A 69 0.84 -11.98 7.81
CA ILE A 69 1.35 -13.29 7.34
C ILE A 69 1.77 -13.27 5.86
N ILE A 70 1.17 -12.42 5.01
CA ILE A 70 1.41 -12.44 3.56
C ILE A 70 2.45 -11.38 3.14
N SER A 71 2.42 -10.20 3.75
CA SER A 71 3.29 -9.09 3.35
C SER A 71 4.74 -9.36 3.76
N SER A 72 5.67 -9.30 2.79
CA SER A 72 7.10 -9.24 3.11
C SER A 72 7.53 -7.91 3.72
N PHE A 73 6.71 -6.86 3.63
CA PHE A 73 7.02 -5.57 4.22
C PHE A 73 6.71 -5.56 5.73
N PRO A 74 7.68 -5.22 6.61
CA PRO A 74 7.46 -5.14 8.04
C PRO A 74 6.26 -4.29 8.43
N PHE A 75 5.56 -4.72 9.48
CA PHE A 75 4.35 -4.05 9.92
C PHE A 75 4.62 -2.58 10.29
N SER A 76 3.71 -1.74 9.82
CA SER A 76 3.72 -0.28 10.01
C SER A 76 2.29 0.20 10.01
N GLY A 77 1.87 0.94 11.04
CA GLY A 77 0.53 1.52 11.06
C GLY A 77 0.29 2.41 9.85
N ALA A 78 -0.92 2.39 9.29
CA ALA A 78 -1.36 3.43 8.37
C ALA A 78 -1.63 4.71 9.17
N VAL A 79 -1.09 5.82 8.69
CA VAL A 79 -1.08 7.12 9.38
C VAL A 79 -1.80 8.12 8.46
N GLY A 80 -2.66 8.96 9.03
CA GLY A 80 -3.43 9.98 8.31
C GLY A 80 -4.72 9.45 7.70
N ARG A 81 -5.02 9.90 6.48
CA ARG A 81 -6.11 9.34 5.67
C ARG A 81 -5.84 7.85 5.48
N ARG A 82 -6.88 7.05 5.56
CA ARG A 82 -6.80 5.60 5.44
C ARG A 82 -8.06 5.09 4.78
N ILE A 83 -7.89 4.29 3.76
CA ILE A 83 -8.97 3.49 3.16
C ILE A 83 -8.44 2.08 3.12
N HIS A 84 -9.17 1.18 3.74
CA HIS A 84 -8.83 -0.22 3.78
C HIS A 84 -9.97 -1.00 3.12
N TYR A 85 -9.61 -1.96 2.30
CA TYR A 85 -10.59 -2.85 1.70
C TYR A 85 -10.00 -4.22 1.36
N LEU A 86 -10.89 -5.19 1.29
CA LEU A 86 -10.61 -6.52 0.77
C LEU A 86 -11.15 -6.60 -0.66
N VAL A 87 -10.45 -7.34 -1.51
CA VAL A 87 -11.03 -7.84 -2.75
C VAL A 87 -11.51 -9.26 -2.44
N ARG A 88 -12.82 -9.51 -2.53
CA ARG A 88 -13.43 -10.80 -2.18
C ARG A 88 -14.18 -11.40 -3.35
N ASN A 89 -14.41 -12.70 -3.32
CA ASN A 89 -15.26 -13.37 -4.29
C ASN A 89 -16.69 -13.49 -3.75
N LYS A 90 -17.73 -13.19 -4.55
CA LYS A 90 -19.11 -13.15 -4.07
C LYS A 90 -19.68 -14.52 -3.67
N SER A 91 -19.27 -15.60 -4.35
CA SER A 91 -19.89 -16.92 -4.17
C SER A 91 -19.51 -17.63 -2.88
N ASP A 92 -18.30 -17.38 -2.37
CA ASP A 92 -17.71 -18.09 -1.24
C ASP A 92 -17.04 -17.16 -0.22
N ASP A 93 -17.12 -15.85 -0.44
CA ASP A 93 -16.50 -14.83 0.39
C ASP A 93 -14.97 -14.98 0.51
N TYR A 94 -14.32 -15.71 -0.41
CA TYR A 94 -12.89 -15.90 -0.39
C TYR A 94 -12.16 -14.56 -0.51
N ILE A 95 -11.17 -14.31 0.34
CA ILE A 95 -10.37 -13.09 0.28
C ILE A 95 -9.33 -13.27 -0.83
N LEU A 96 -9.52 -12.58 -1.95
CA LEU A 96 -8.63 -12.63 -3.12
C LEU A 96 -7.41 -11.72 -2.94
N GLY A 97 -7.60 -10.60 -2.25
CA GLY A 97 -6.55 -9.60 -2.06
C GLY A 97 -6.83 -8.61 -0.94
N LEU A 98 -5.76 -7.95 -0.51
CA LEU A 98 -5.76 -6.98 0.58
C LEU A 98 -5.23 -5.65 0.05
N VAL A 99 -5.94 -4.55 0.32
CA VAL A 99 -5.50 -3.21 -0.04
C VAL A 99 -5.52 -2.27 1.17
N VAL A 100 -4.43 -1.53 1.32
CA VAL A 100 -4.29 -0.44 2.27
C VAL A 100 -3.86 0.80 1.51
N LEU A 101 -4.75 1.79 1.48
CA LEU A 101 -4.44 3.13 1.04
C LEU A 101 -4.20 3.99 2.27
N MET A 102 -3.16 4.82 2.25
CA MET A 102 -2.91 5.78 3.33
C MET A 102 -2.52 7.17 2.80
N SER A 103 -2.44 8.17 3.67
CA SER A 103 -1.88 9.47 3.32
C SER A 103 -0.50 9.32 2.68
N ASP A 104 -0.28 10.03 1.58
CA ASP A 104 1.03 10.02 0.95
C ASP A 104 2.03 10.90 1.68
N LEU A 105 3.31 10.60 1.47
CA LEU A 105 4.44 11.32 2.06
C LEU A 105 5.35 11.83 0.94
N THR A 106 6.37 12.60 1.31
CA THR A 106 7.40 13.06 0.37
C THR A 106 8.13 11.86 -0.24
N ILE A 107 8.05 11.74 -1.56
CA ILE A 107 8.72 10.71 -2.35
C ILE A 107 9.49 11.48 -3.44
N PRO A 108 10.81 11.71 -3.27
CA PRO A 108 11.54 12.67 -4.10
C PRO A 108 11.42 12.46 -5.62
N ILE A 109 11.35 11.19 -6.07
CA ILE A 109 11.20 10.87 -7.50
C ILE A 109 9.81 11.23 -8.04
N ARG A 110 8.77 11.01 -7.24
CA ARG A 110 7.39 11.43 -7.54
C ARG A 110 7.28 12.94 -7.51
N ASP A 111 7.86 13.58 -6.50
CA ASP A 111 7.82 15.03 -6.37
C ASP A 111 8.47 15.73 -7.56
N LYS A 112 9.61 15.20 -8.04
CA LYS A 112 10.26 15.63 -9.28
C LYS A 112 9.38 15.38 -10.51
N HIS A 113 8.65 14.26 -10.57
CA HIS A 113 7.75 13.94 -11.69
C HIS A 113 6.54 14.88 -11.79
N ILE A 114 5.98 15.31 -10.66
CA ILE A 114 4.93 16.33 -10.62
C ILE A 114 5.51 17.69 -11.03
N GLY A 115 6.73 17.99 -10.59
CA GLY A 115 7.40 19.27 -10.84
C GLY A 115 7.00 20.37 -9.86
N TRP A 116 6.45 20.00 -8.70
CA TRP A 116 6.04 20.94 -7.66
C TRP A 116 7.17 21.28 -6.69
N ASP A 117 7.08 22.46 -6.07
CA ASP A 117 7.93 22.85 -4.95
C ASP A 117 7.35 22.41 -3.60
N ARG A 118 8.09 22.66 -2.52
CA ARG A 118 7.69 22.26 -1.16
C ARG A 118 6.41 22.97 -0.70
N LYS A 119 6.18 24.23 -1.08
CA LYS A 119 5.00 25.01 -0.68
C LYS A 119 3.75 24.49 -1.39
N GLN A 120 3.84 24.27 -2.69
CA GLN A 120 2.80 23.64 -3.51
C GLN A 120 2.47 22.24 -2.98
N MET A 121 3.50 21.42 -2.73
CA MET A 121 3.36 20.09 -2.16
C MET A 121 2.53 20.11 -0.87
N TRP A 122 2.87 20.95 0.11
CA TRP A 122 2.10 20.99 1.37
C TRP A 122 0.65 21.46 1.19
N LYS A 123 0.37 22.33 0.22
CA LYS A 123 -0.99 22.78 -0.11
C LYS A 123 -1.84 21.68 -0.74
N ARG A 124 -1.22 20.78 -1.53
CA ARG A 124 -1.92 19.80 -2.37
C ARG A 124 -1.67 18.33 -2.01
N MET A 125 -0.84 18.02 -1.00
CA MET A 125 -0.55 16.63 -0.57
C MET A 125 -1.80 15.83 -0.21
N ASN A 126 -2.84 16.51 0.27
CA ASN A 126 -4.10 15.89 0.66
C ASN A 126 -4.85 15.22 -0.50
N TYR A 127 -4.57 15.63 -1.75
CA TYR A 127 -5.17 15.07 -2.98
C TYR A 127 -4.42 13.83 -3.48
N LEU A 128 -3.46 13.33 -2.69
CA LEU A 128 -2.69 12.13 -3.00
C LEU A 128 -2.88 11.07 -1.93
N MET A 129 -2.89 9.81 -2.36
CA MET A 129 -2.76 8.65 -1.47
C MET A 129 -1.60 7.76 -1.88
N ASN A 130 -1.07 7.04 -0.89
CA ASN A 130 -0.11 5.98 -1.10
C ASN A 130 -0.83 4.63 -1.10
N VAL A 131 -0.61 3.83 -2.15
CA VAL A 131 -0.95 2.40 -2.15
C VAL A 131 0.10 1.67 -1.33
N HIS A 132 -0.12 1.63 -0.02
CA HIS A 132 0.81 1.08 0.98
C HIS A 132 0.88 -0.45 0.91
N LEU A 133 -0.27 -1.07 0.66
CA LEU A 133 -0.40 -2.51 0.48
C LEU A 133 -1.35 -2.76 -0.67
N ALA A 134 -0.95 -3.61 -1.62
CA ALA A 134 -1.81 -4.19 -2.64
C ALA A 134 -1.27 -5.58 -2.95
N ILE A 135 -1.82 -6.60 -2.31
CA ILE A 135 -1.32 -7.99 -2.38
C ILE A 135 -2.44 -8.98 -2.64
N SER A 136 -2.14 -10.06 -3.33
CA SER A 136 -3.03 -11.23 -3.43
C SER A 136 -2.78 -12.18 -2.27
N THR A 137 -3.82 -12.87 -1.82
CA THR A 137 -3.67 -13.98 -0.88
C THR A 137 -3.02 -15.20 -1.55
N PRO A 138 -2.21 -16.01 -0.84
CA PRO A 138 -1.74 -17.28 -1.35
C PRO A 138 -2.89 -18.30 -1.47
N PRO A 139 -2.88 -19.20 -2.47
CA PRO A 139 -1.87 -19.36 -3.52
C PRO A 139 -2.18 -18.55 -4.78
N LEU A 140 -3.01 -17.50 -4.70
CA LEU A 140 -3.62 -16.85 -5.87
C LEU A 140 -2.66 -16.01 -6.72
N SER A 141 -1.44 -15.76 -6.22
CA SER A 141 -0.40 -15.04 -6.96
C SER A 141 -0.07 -15.74 -8.30
N GLN A 142 -0.16 -17.07 -8.35
CA GLN A 142 0.06 -17.85 -9.58
C GLN A 142 -0.99 -17.54 -10.66
N TYR A 143 -2.17 -17.06 -10.29
CA TYR A 143 -3.25 -16.64 -11.19
C TYR A 143 -3.21 -15.15 -11.51
N LEU A 144 -2.13 -14.45 -11.15
CA LEU A 144 -1.95 -13.02 -11.36
C LEU A 144 -3.00 -12.14 -10.66
N THR A 145 -3.62 -12.64 -9.58
CA THR A 145 -4.60 -11.89 -8.76
C THR A 145 -4.01 -10.61 -8.16
N GLY A 146 -2.69 -10.55 -7.96
CA GLY A 146 -2.03 -9.30 -7.55
C GLY A 146 -2.25 -8.14 -8.53
N LYS A 147 -2.47 -8.43 -9.82
CA LYS A 147 -2.83 -7.42 -10.83
C LYS A 147 -4.26 -6.92 -10.63
N LEU A 148 -5.21 -7.81 -10.34
CA LEU A 148 -6.58 -7.43 -10.01
C LEU A 148 -6.62 -6.53 -8.76
N THR A 149 -5.90 -6.93 -7.71
CA THR A 149 -5.77 -6.12 -6.50
C THR A 149 -5.18 -4.75 -6.78
N ALA A 150 -4.14 -4.67 -7.63
CA ALA A 150 -3.57 -3.39 -8.03
C ALA A 150 -4.55 -2.55 -8.86
N LEU A 151 -5.21 -3.12 -9.88
CA LEU A 151 -6.22 -2.42 -10.68
C LEU A 151 -7.35 -1.85 -9.83
N SER A 152 -7.77 -2.56 -8.78
CA SER A 152 -8.87 -2.12 -7.92
C SER A 152 -8.70 -0.71 -7.34
N VAL A 153 -7.46 -0.20 -7.22
CA VAL A 153 -7.22 1.15 -6.66
C VAL A 153 -7.70 2.27 -7.58
N GLU A 154 -7.86 1.98 -8.88
CA GLU A 154 -8.33 2.92 -9.91
C GLU A 154 -9.85 2.89 -10.06
N SER A 155 -10.53 1.98 -9.37
CA SER A 155 -11.95 1.74 -9.57
C SER A 155 -12.80 2.94 -9.14
N LYS A 156 -13.92 3.13 -9.83
CA LYS A 156 -14.93 4.15 -9.52
C LYS A 156 -15.37 4.08 -8.06
N GLU A 157 -15.59 2.87 -7.53
CA GLU A 157 -16.00 2.63 -6.15
C GLU A 157 -14.98 3.19 -5.14
N ILE A 158 -13.67 3.05 -5.42
CA ILE A 158 -12.63 3.61 -4.55
C ILE A 158 -12.59 5.13 -4.64
N GLN A 159 -12.75 5.71 -5.83
CA GLN A 159 -12.74 7.17 -6.00
C GLN A 159 -13.96 7.82 -5.34
N GLU A 160 -15.14 7.24 -5.54
CA GLU A 160 -16.38 7.69 -4.90
C GLU A 160 -16.31 7.55 -3.38
N TYR A 161 -15.77 6.42 -2.88
CA TYR A 161 -15.59 6.23 -1.45
C TYR A 161 -14.62 7.25 -0.85
N PHE A 162 -13.49 7.53 -1.53
CA PHE A 162 -12.56 8.58 -1.09
C PHE A 162 -13.25 9.95 -1.04
N GLN A 163 -13.92 10.34 -2.11
CA GLN A 163 -14.56 11.65 -2.21
C GLN A 163 -15.66 11.82 -1.17
N LYS A 164 -16.47 10.78 -0.95
CA LYS A 164 -17.49 10.76 0.11
C LYS A 164 -16.86 10.89 1.50
N LYS A 165 -15.74 10.21 1.74
CA LYS A 165 -15.08 10.17 3.05
C LYS A 165 -14.32 11.45 3.39
N TYR A 166 -13.70 12.10 2.41
CA TYR A 166 -12.79 13.22 2.62
C TYR A 166 -13.26 14.56 2.03
N GLY A 167 -14.38 14.57 1.31
CA GLY A 167 -15.02 15.79 0.80
C GLY A 167 -14.32 16.44 -0.40
N HIS A 168 -13.36 15.77 -1.02
CA HIS A 168 -12.65 16.25 -2.20
C HIS A 168 -12.15 15.07 -3.07
N PRO A 169 -11.88 15.27 -4.37
CA PRO A 169 -11.40 14.19 -5.24
C PRO A 169 -9.91 13.86 -5.01
N LEU A 170 -9.44 12.76 -5.60
CA LEU A 170 -8.02 12.41 -5.70
C LEU A 170 -7.44 12.84 -7.04
N ALA A 171 -6.25 13.42 -7.01
CA ALA A 171 -5.50 13.80 -8.21
C ALA A 171 -4.65 12.64 -8.72
N ALA A 172 -4.00 11.90 -7.82
CA ALA A 172 -3.20 10.73 -8.16
C ALA A 172 -2.95 9.85 -6.91
N MET A 173 -2.47 8.63 -7.13
CA MET A 173 -1.87 7.81 -6.11
C MET A 173 -0.40 7.51 -6.42
N THR A 174 0.35 7.15 -5.39
CA THR A 174 1.73 6.67 -5.52
C THR A 174 1.82 5.24 -4.98
N CYS A 175 2.58 4.39 -5.64
CA CYS A 175 2.90 3.06 -5.14
C CYS A 175 4.41 2.81 -5.18
N THR A 176 4.92 2.00 -4.23
CA THR A 176 6.29 1.50 -4.30
C THR A 176 6.33 -0.02 -4.26
N SER A 177 7.14 -0.65 -5.10
CA SER A 177 7.42 -2.08 -5.05
C SER A 177 8.72 -2.37 -4.31
N LEU A 178 8.65 -3.33 -3.39
CA LEU A 178 9.70 -3.61 -2.42
C LEU A 178 11.01 -4.13 -3.02
N PHE A 179 10.96 -4.80 -4.17
CA PHE A 179 12.10 -5.45 -4.81
C PHE A 179 12.43 -4.84 -6.18
N GLY A 180 12.62 -3.52 -6.24
CA GLY A 180 12.85 -2.81 -7.52
C GLY A 180 11.60 -2.80 -8.39
N LYS A 181 11.74 -2.87 -9.73
CA LYS A 181 10.59 -2.88 -10.67
C LYS A 181 9.78 -4.19 -10.54
N SER A 182 8.46 -4.09 -10.40
CA SER A 182 7.57 -5.21 -10.10
C SER A 182 6.84 -5.69 -11.36
N SER A 183 6.73 -7.00 -11.51
CA SER A 183 5.93 -7.64 -12.56
C SER A 183 4.42 -7.42 -12.37
N VAL A 184 3.98 -7.16 -11.12
CA VAL A 184 2.57 -6.87 -10.79
C VAL A 184 2.10 -5.62 -11.52
N TYR A 185 2.87 -4.53 -11.44
CA TYR A 185 2.53 -3.25 -12.07
C TYR A 185 2.96 -3.18 -13.54
N ASN A 186 3.70 -4.16 -14.04
CA ASN A 186 4.13 -4.19 -15.44
C ASN A 186 2.93 -4.39 -16.38
N ARG A 187 2.79 -3.48 -17.36
CA ARG A 187 1.67 -3.43 -18.33
C ARG A 187 0.28 -3.30 -17.68
N LEU A 188 0.23 -2.80 -16.43
CA LEU A 188 -1.01 -2.43 -15.79
C LEU A 188 -1.42 -1.06 -16.34
N GLN A 189 -2.70 -0.90 -16.71
CA GLN A 189 -3.22 0.40 -17.13
C GLN A 189 -3.09 1.40 -15.97
N GLY A 190 -2.85 2.68 -16.28
CA GLY A 190 -2.75 3.78 -15.31
C GLY A 190 -1.50 3.82 -14.43
N TYR A 191 -0.63 2.80 -14.45
CA TYR A 191 0.62 2.79 -13.68
C TYR A 191 1.83 3.31 -14.47
N GLU A 192 2.31 4.49 -14.12
CA GLU A 192 3.51 5.11 -14.69
C GLU A 192 4.75 4.77 -13.86
N TYR A 193 5.71 4.01 -14.41
CA TYR A 193 6.97 3.72 -13.71
C TYR A 193 7.90 4.93 -13.74
N LEU A 194 8.25 5.45 -12.56
CA LEU A 194 9.09 6.65 -12.41
C LEU A 194 10.58 6.34 -12.23
N GLY A 195 10.93 5.11 -11.84
CA GLY A 195 12.31 4.71 -11.53
C GLY A 195 12.47 4.15 -10.12
N LEU A 196 13.72 4.07 -9.68
CA LEU A 196 14.09 3.53 -8.37
C LEU A 196 14.25 4.65 -7.32
N THR A 197 13.84 4.38 -6.08
CA THR A 197 14.19 5.24 -4.94
C THR A 197 15.69 5.14 -4.63
N LYS A 198 16.22 6.10 -3.86
CA LYS A 198 17.63 6.09 -3.42
C LYS A 198 17.99 4.92 -2.50
N GLY A 199 17.00 4.26 -1.90
CA GLY A 199 17.19 3.01 -1.14
C GLY A 199 17.04 3.11 0.38
N HIS A 200 16.79 4.30 0.94
CA HIS A 200 16.59 4.47 2.37
C HIS A 200 15.31 3.75 2.84
N SER A 201 15.41 2.87 3.83
CA SER A 201 14.26 2.12 4.34
C SER A 201 14.22 2.04 5.85
N VAL A 202 13.28 2.78 6.45
CA VAL A 202 12.96 2.71 7.90
C VAL A 202 12.45 1.31 8.28
N ALA A 203 12.02 0.50 7.31
CA ALA A 203 11.52 -0.85 7.58
C ALA A 203 12.62 -1.80 8.06
N LEU A 204 13.87 -1.58 7.67
CA LEU A 204 15.01 -2.40 8.08
C LEU A 204 15.61 -1.95 9.41
N VAL A 205 15.18 -0.81 9.95
CA VAL A 205 15.63 -0.36 11.27
C VAL A 205 15.01 -1.29 12.34
N PRO A 206 15.82 -1.92 13.20
CA PRO A 206 15.33 -2.81 14.25
C PRO A 206 14.31 -2.13 15.17
N VAL A 207 13.37 -2.89 15.72
CA VAL A 207 12.28 -2.32 16.51
C VAL A 207 12.79 -1.76 17.83
N GLU A 208 13.82 -2.38 18.39
CA GLU A 208 14.51 -1.97 19.63
C GLU A 208 15.17 -0.60 19.44
N ILE A 209 15.74 -0.36 18.25
CA ILE A 209 16.29 0.95 17.88
C ILE A 209 15.17 1.99 17.76
N LYS A 210 14.05 1.64 17.11
CA LYS A 210 12.88 2.53 17.03
C LYS A 210 12.34 2.86 18.42
N ASP A 211 12.29 1.90 19.33
CA ASP A 211 11.80 2.06 20.70
C ASP A 211 12.76 2.94 21.51
N LYS A 212 14.07 2.70 21.45
CA LYS A 212 15.09 3.56 22.05
C LYS A 212 15.01 5.01 21.55
N MET A 213 14.82 5.20 20.24
CA MET A 213 14.64 6.54 19.67
C MET A 213 13.40 7.24 20.22
N ARG A 214 12.30 6.50 20.46
CA ARG A 214 11.08 7.04 21.07
C ARG A 214 11.31 7.45 22.52
N GLU A 215 12.02 6.61 23.28
CA GLU A 215 12.35 6.89 24.68
C GLU A 215 13.26 8.12 24.82
N ASP A 216 14.34 8.19 24.05
CA ASP A 216 15.24 9.34 24.05
C ASP A 216 14.51 10.62 23.66
N PHE A 217 13.66 10.57 22.64
CA PHE A 217 12.84 11.71 22.24
C PHE A 217 11.89 12.16 23.36
N LYS A 218 11.26 11.19 24.06
CA LYS A 218 10.40 11.47 25.21
C LYS A 218 11.19 12.12 26.35
N ARG A 219 12.41 11.64 26.64
CA ARG A 219 13.30 12.25 27.65
C ARG A 219 13.69 13.68 27.27
N GLU A 220 14.06 13.93 26.01
CA GLU A 220 14.48 15.26 25.54
C GLU A 220 13.34 16.29 25.46
N LYS A 221 12.12 15.85 25.10
CA LYS A 221 11.02 16.77 24.74
C LYS A 221 9.79 16.67 25.63
N GLY A 222 9.76 15.74 26.59
CA GLY A 222 8.62 15.51 27.48
C GLY A 222 7.36 15.01 26.77
N LYS A 223 7.43 14.66 25.48
CA LYS A 223 6.29 14.26 24.64
C LYS A 223 6.61 12.98 23.88
N HIS A 224 5.61 12.14 23.68
CA HIS A 224 5.71 11.01 22.74
C HIS A 224 5.76 11.52 21.29
N SER A 225 6.55 10.83 20.46
CA SER A 225 6.61 11.03 19.02
C SER A 225 5.34 10.47 18.36
N GLU A 226 4.28 11.28 18.37
CA GLU A 226 3.01 10.97 17.73
C GLU A 226 2.67 12.00 16.65
N VAL A 227 1.92 11.55 15.65
CA VAL A 227 1.29 12.43 14.66
C VAL A 227 -0.06 12.81 15.24
N TYR A 228 -0.20 14.08 15.61
CA TYR A 228 -1.42 14.66 16.14
C TYR A 228 -2.22 15.22 14.98
N TYR A 229 -3.52 14.93 14.95
CA TYR A 229 -4.45 15.41 13.92
C TYR A 229 -5.39 16.46 14.50
N ASN A 230 -5.85 17.35 13.63
CA ASN A 230 -7.03 18.18 13.85
C ASN A 230 -8.30 17.33 13.59
N GLU A 231 -9.47 17.86 13.98
CA GLU A 231 -10.77 17.20 13.78
C GLU A 231 -11.09 16.96 12.29
N ASP A 232 -10.55 17.79 11.40
CA ASP A 232 -10.65 17.69 9.93
C ASP A 232 -9.66 16.68 9.31
N GLY A 233 -8.87 15.99 10.13
CA GLY A 233 -7.86 15.01 9.68
C GLY A 233 -6.56 15.62 9.15
N THR A 234 -6.39 16.95 9.21
CA THR A 234 -5.10 17.59 8.90
C THR A 234 -4.09 17.35 10.03
N ILE A 235 -2.80 17.29 9.71
CA ILE A 235 -1.74 17.08 10.71
C ILE A 235 -1.58 18.38 11.52
N LYS A 236 -2.04 18.37 12.78
CA LYS A 236 -1.88 19.46 13.76
C LYS A 236 -0.43 19.65 14.16
N ASN A 237 0.25 18.53 14.44
CA ASN A 237 1.65 18.47 14.78
C ASN A 237 2.16 17.08 14.47
N SER A 238 3.23 16.96 13.69
CA SER A 238 3.98 15.71 13.59
C SER A 238 5.30 15.85 14.34
N TYR A 239 5.43 15.16 15.47
CA TYR A 239 6.75 14.86 16.01
C TYR A 239 7.23 13.57 15.36
N GLY A 240 7.46 13.65 14.06
CA GLY A 240 7.77 12.47 13.27
C GLY A 240 9.10 11.85 13.69
N VAL A 241 9.14 10.51 13.62
CA VAL A 241 10.34 9.73 13.32
C VAL A 241 11.08 10.33 12.09
N VAL A 242 10.38 11.11 11.26
CA VAL A 242 10.85 11.84 10.07
C VAL A 242 11.90 12.92 10.34
N LYS A 243 11.93 13.59 11.50
CA LYS A 243 13.08 14.45 11.87
C LYS A 243 14.33 13.63 12.22
N GLY A 244 14.19 12.30 12.20
CA GLY A 244 15.18 11.34 12.65
C GLY A 244 16.15 10.85 11.61
N PHE A 245 16.18 11.27 10.33
CA PHE A 245 17.27 10.80 9.45
C PHE A 245 18.65 11.36 9.87
N GLN A 246 18.71 12.63 10.27
CA GLN A 246 19.93 13.23 10.85
C GLN A 246 20.26 12.67 12.25
N LYS A 247 19.25 12.19 13.00
CA LYS A 247 19.48 11.50 14.28
C LYS A 247 19.72 10.00 14.13
N LEU A 248 19.29 9.36 13.04
CA LEU A 248 19.33 7.91 12.85
C LEU A 248 20.76 7.42 12.79
N GLN A 249 21.68 8.16 12.16
CA GLN A 249 23.12 7.85 12.15
C GLN A 249 23.73 7.73 13.55
N LYS A 250 23.19 8.43 14.58
CA LYS A 250 23.64 8.26 15.98
C LYS A 250 23.27 6.89 16.55
N TYR A 251 22.17 6.30 16.08
CA TYR A 251 21.59 5.07 16.64
C TYR A 251 21.83 3.84 15.78
N TYR A 252 21.97 4.02 14.46
CA TYR A 252 22.05 2.96 13.48
C TYR A 252 22.66 3.46 12.18
N ASP A 253 23.66 2.75 11.66
CA ASP A 253 24.23 3.03 10.34
C ASP A 253 23.25 2.56 9.26
N VAL A 254 22.35 3.45 8.84
CA VAL A 254 21.40 3.17 7.77
C VAL A 254 22.15 3.21 6.43
N LYS A 255 22.47 2.04 5.89
CA LYS A 255 23.06 1.97 4.56
C LYS A 255 22.03 2.40 3.51
N GLN A 256 22.35 3.49 2.81
CA GLN A 256 21.46 4.18 1.90
C GLN A 256 20.90 3.29 0.76
N THR A 257 21.61 2.24 0.35
CA THR A 257 21.27 1.42 -0.82
C THR A 257 20.58 0.09 -0.50
N GLU A 258 20.14 -0.13 0.74
CA GLU A 258 19.66 -1.45 1.17
C GLU A 258 18.34 -1.87 0.54
N ASN A 259 17.46 -0.93 0.18
CA ASN A 259 16.14 -1.24 -0.35
C ASN A 259 15.68 -0.20 -1.38
N GLN A 260 16.23 -0.29 -2.59
CA GLN A 260 15.78 0.51 -3.73
C GLN A 260 14.42 -0.02 -4.23
N ARG A 261 13.38 0.81 -4.08
CA ARG A 261 12.02 0.45 -4.47
C ARG A 261 11.68 1.00 -5.84
N GLY A 262 10.99 0.20 -6.64
CA GLY A 262 10.37 0.72 -7.86
C GLY A 262 9.24 1.68 -7.49
N THR A 263 9.20 2.87 -8.07
CA THR A 263 8.17 3.88 -7.78
C THR A 263 7.24 4.02 -8.98
N TYR A 264 5.95 4.10 -8.71
CA TYR A 264 4.90 4.27 -9.71
C TYR A 264 4.00 5.43 -9.33
N CYS A 265 3.63 6.25 -10.30
CA CYS A 265 2.53 7.19 -10.19
C CYS A 265 1.29 6.59 -10.85
N ILE A 266 0.14 6.83 -10.26
CA ILE A 266 -1.17 6.40 -10.75
C ILE A 266 -2.00 7.67 -10.90
N PRO A 267 -1.98 8.35 -12.06
CA PRO A 267 -2.83 9.49 -12.32
C PRO A 267 -4.32 9.13 -12.16
N LEU A 268 -5.11 10.05 -11.61
CA LEU A 268 -6.57 9.89 -11.44
C LEU A 268 -7.36 11.06 -12.05
N ALA A 269 -6.66 11.93 -12.77
CA ALA A 269 -7.20 13.12 -13.44
C ALA A 269 -6.29 13.51 -14.60
N ASP A 270 -6.85 14.11 -15.66
CA ASP A 270 -6.11 14.50 -16.86
C ASP A 270 -5.06 15.57 -16.55
N ASN A 271 -5.45 16.57 -15.75
CA ASN A 271 -4.63 17.72 -15.39
C ASN A 271 -4.03 17.60 -13.97
N TYR A 272 -3.79 16.37 -13.49
CA TYR A 272 -3.37 16.14 -12.11
C TYR A 272 -2.10 16.93 -11.75
N LYS A 273 -1.15 17.08 -12.68
CA LYS A 273 0.09 17.78 -12.38
C LYS A 273 -0.12 19.29 -12.25
N GLU A 274 -0.87 19.90 -13.16
CA GLU A 274 -1.22 21.32 -13.18
C GLU A 274 -1.97 21.68 -11.88
N PHE A 275 -2.94 20.84 -11.51
CA PHE A 275 -3.70 20.99 -10.26
C PHE A 275 -2.78 20.89 -9.01
N LEU A 276 -1.89 19.90 -8.97
CA LEU A 276 -0.96 19.68 -7.85
C LEU A 276 0.10 20.79 -7.76
N ARG A 277 0.56 21.34 -8.89
CA ARG A 277 1.41 22.55 -8.93
C ARG A 277 0.64 23.82 -8.55
N GLY A 278 -0.69 23.75 -8.48
CA GLY A 278 -1.54 24.89 -8.13
C GLY A 278 -1.68 25.91 -9.26
N GLU A 279 -1.46 25.48 -10.51
CA GLU A 279 -1.71 26.26 -11.72
C GLU A 279 -3.22 26.37 -12.00
N THR A 280 -4.01 25.44 -11.44
CA THR A 280 -5.46 25.44 -11.45
C THR A 280 -6.01 24.93 -10.11
N ASP A 281 -7.24 25.33 -9.78
CA ASP A 281 -8.05 24.80 -8.68
C ASP A 281 -9.06 23.75 -9.15
N ASP A 282 -9.25 23.60 -10.47
CA ASP A 282 -10.18 22.63 -11.06
C ASP A 282 -9.45 21.34 -11.42
N LEU A 283 -9.92 20.22 -10.88
CA LEU A 283 -9.40 18.89 -11.18
C LEU A 283 -10.31 18.19 -12.19
N VAL A 284 -9.76 17.84 -13.36
CA VAL A 284 -10.48 17.15 -14.42
C VAL A 284 -10.36 15.64 -14.20
N GLN A 285 -11.33 15.08 -13.48
CA GLN A 285 -11.36 13.65 -13.14
C GLN A 285 -11.62 12.78 -14.39
N PHE A 286 -11.00 11.61 -14.42
CA PHE A 286 -11.32 10.61 -15.44
C PHE A 286 -12.75 10.08 -15.28
N ASN A 287 -13.28 9.51 -16.36
CA ASN A 287 -14.39 8.55 -16.23
C ASN A 287 -13.80 7.22 -15.74
N TYR A 288 -13.83 7.00 -14.42
CA TYR A 288 -13.23 5.81 -13.81
C TYR A 288 -14.01 4.55 -14.19
N PRO A 289 -13.32 3.46 -14.57
CA PRO A 289 -13.99 2.17 -14.77
C PRO A 289 -14.50 1.63 -13.44
N THR A 290 -15.61 0.90 -13.46
CA THR A 290 -16.09 0.14 -12.32
C THR A 290 -15.13 -1.01 -12.00
N PHE A 291 -15.19 -1.53 -10.78
CA PHE A 291 -14.38 -2.69 -10.42
C PHE A 291 -14.75 -3.94 -11.24
N GLU A 292 -16.01 -4.03 -11.69
CA GLU A 292 -16.49 -5.09 -12.58
C GLU A 292 -15.85 -5.00 -13.98
N GLU A 293 -15.77 -3.80 -14.55
CA GLU A 293 -15.09 -3.56 -15.83
C GLU A 293 -13.58 -3.89 -15.72
N LEU A 294 -12.93 -3.45 -14.64
CA LEU A 294 -11.52 -3.76 -14.36
C LEU A 294 -11.30 -5.27 -14.17
N THR A 295 -12.25 -5.96 -13.54
CA THR A 295 -12.24 -7.41 -13.37
C THR A 295 -12.34 -8.11 -14.72
N THR A 296 -13.26 -7.67 -15.58
CA THR A 296 -13.44 -8.22 -16.93
C THR A 296 -12.17 -8.04 -17.76
N TYR A 297 -11.62 -6.84 -17.77
CA TYR A 297 -10.33 -6.56 -18.41
C TYR A 297 -9.21 -7.47 -17.89
N TRP A 298 -9.09 -7.63 -16.56
CA TRP A 298 -8.08 -8.52 -15.97
C TRP A 298 -8.28 -9.99 -16.38
N LYS A 299 -9.52 -10.47 -16.40
CA LYS A 299 -9.85 -11.84 -16.80
C LYS A 299 -9.37 -12.13 -18.21
N GLU A 300 -9.78 -11.30 -19.16
CA GLU A 300 -9.46 -11.42 -20.58
C GLU A 300 -7.96 -11.27 -20.85
N ARG A 301 -7.34 -10.23 -20.25
CA ARG A 301 -5.95 -9.86 -20.53
C ARG A 301 -4.95 -10.81 -19.89
N TRP A 302 -5.26 -11.36 -18.72
CA TRP A 302 -4.29 -12.05 -17.87
C TRP A 302 -4.74 -13.42 -17.38
N LEU A 303 -5.96 -13.55 -16.86
CA LEU A 303 -6.38 -14.77 -16.15
C LEU A 303 -6.58 -15.95 -17.10
N THR A 304 -7.38 -15.80 -18.17
CA THR A 304 -7.79 -16.91 -19.03
C THR A 304 -6.59 -17.67 -19.60
N GLY A 305 -5.70 -16.95 -20.29
CA GLY A 305 -4.47 -17.55 -20.83
C GLY A 305 -3.46 -17.97 -19.75
N ARG A 306 -3.60 -17.53 -18.50
CA ARG A 306 -2.78 -18.02 -17.38
C ARG A 306 -3.29 -19.38 -16.88
N ILE A 307 -4.61 -19.55 -16.74
CA ILE A 307 -5.24 -20.83 -16.38
C ILE A 307 -4.84 -21.93 -17.36
N GLU A 308 -4.93 -21.66 -18.67
CA GLU A 308 -4.55 -22.62 -19.72
C GLU A 308 -3.09 -23.07 -19.59
N ARG A 309 -2.17 -22.12 -19.36
CA ARG A 309 -0.74 -22.42 -19.20
C ARG A 309 -0.44 -23.19 -17.91
N LEU A 310 -1.17 -22.92 -16.82
CA LEU A 310 -1.05 -23.68 -15.57
C LEU A 310 -1.54 -25.12 -15.77
N LYS A 311 -2.70 -25.31 -16.43
CA LYS A 311 -3.22 -26.64 -16.78
C LYS A 311 -2.26 -27.43 -17.68
N ALA A 312 -1.58 -26.75 -18.60
CA ALA A 312 -0.58 -27.36 -19.48
C ALA A 312 0.79 -27.58 -18.82
N GLY A 313 1.00 -27.16 -17.56
CA GLY A 313 2.29 -27.28 -16.87
C GLY A 313 3.41 -26.40 -17.43
N VAL A 314 3.09 -25.39 -18.23
CA VAL A 314 4.07 -24.53 -18.93
C VAL A 314 4.58 -23.41 -18.02
N VAL A 315 3.86 -23.12 -16.93
CA VAL A 315 4.21 -22.09 -15.96
C VAL A 315 3.94 -22.59 -14.55
N SER A 316 4.75 -22.12 -13.60
CA SER A 316 4.52 -22.26 -12.15
C SER A 316 3.98 -20.99 -11.51
#